data_AF-A0A1N7NIS1-F1
#
_entry.id   AF-A0A1N7NIS1-F1
#
_cell.length_a   1.000
_cell.length_b   1.000
_cell.length_c   1.000
_cell.angle_alpha   90.00
_cell.angle_beta   90.00
_cell.angle_gamma   90.00
#
_symmetry.space_group_name_H-M   'P 1'
#
loop_
_entity.id
_entity.type
_entity.pdbx_description
1 polymer ?
#
loop_
_entity_poly.entity_id
_entity_poly.type
_entity_poly.pdbx_seq_one_letter_code
_entity_poly.pdbx_strand_id
1 'polypeptide(L)'
;MISPLLPADALRSRRLGLSASDSPDLARLGLDPRHFRLALGELARLVLVGGGSLAWGGHLQPDGLTSMLVDEVVRYGAGDDPALLVCLAWCVHREVPLSTLRATQDRLGRHGRVVCLDREGQEIPPETDRFEAPVPETNPQEKARQLSAMRRYLVGNTEGRLMIGGKRSGFQGRMPGLVEEALLTLRAGQPLYLAAGFGGATADIARAAGLAMDWLPPDWQAAEYEDAFRQGLEEIAGVVADAPLVSGLSPDDLAALACTPRPSEIAVLVSRGLGRCFAGTGGR
;
A
#
# COMPACT_ATOMS: atom_id res chain seq x y z
N MET A 1 -14.16 -26.99 -6.24
CA MET A 1 -12.73 -27.12 -6.61
C MET A 1 -11.95 -26.14 -5.75
N ILE A 2 -11.05 -26.62 -4.89
CA ILE A 2 -10.13 -25.77 -4.14
C ILE A 2 -9.21 -25.11 -5.16
N SER A 3 -9.37 -23.82 -5.42
CA SER A 3 -8.43 -23.06 -6.26
C SER A 3 -7.04 -23.24 -5.66
N PRO A 4 -6.01 -23.62 -6.43
CA PRO A 4 -4.69 -23.80 -5.85
C PRO A 4 -4.26 -22.48 -5.21
N LEU A 5 -3.74 -22.58 -3.98
CA LEU A 5 -2.94 -21.52 -3.37
C LEU A 5 -1.90 -21.08 -4.40
N LEU A 6 -1.54 -19.79 -4.38
CA LEU A 6 -0.55 -19.19 -5.28
C LEU A 6 0.65 -20.16 -5.44
N PRO A 7 0.94 -20.64 -6.67
CA PRO A 7 2.07 -21.53 -6.91
C PRO A 7 3.38 -20.90 -6.42
N ALA A 8 4.35 -21.73 -6.04
CA ALA A 8 5.70 -21.24 -5.77
C ALA A 8 6.20 -20.42 -6.97
N ASP A 9 6.86 -19.30 -6.69
CA ASP A 9 7.42 -18.39 -7.68
C ASP A 9 6.42 -17.75 -8.68
N ALA A 10 5.11 -17.84 -8.43
CA ALA A 10 4.10 -17.23 -9.30
C ALA A 10 4.20 -15.70 -9.39
N LEU A 11 4.89 -15.06 -8.44
CA LEU A 11 5.16 -13.63 -8.41
C LEU A 11 6.61 -13.30 -8.73
N ARG A 12 7.39 -14.24 -9.29
CA ARG A 12 8.77 -13.98 -9.67
C ARG A 12 8.87 -12.75 -10.58
N SER A 13 9.79 -11.86 -10.23
CA SER A 13 10.00 -10.57 -10.92
C SER A 13 8.77 -9.65 -10.93
N ARG A 14 7.81 -9.85 -10.01
CA ARG A 14 6.71 -8.93 -9.75
C ARG A 14 6.96 -8.19 -8.44
N ARG A 15 6.76 -6.88 -8.46
CA ARG A 15 6.77 -5.98 -7.30
C ARG A 15 5.36 -5.48 -7.03
N LEU A 16 4.83 -5.79 -5.85
CA LEU A 16 3.52 -5.26 -5.43
C LEU A 16 3.68 -4.08 -4.49
N GLY A 17 2.87 -3.06 -4.71
CA GLY A 17 2.72 -1.94 -3.79
C GLY A 17 1.93 -2.37 -2.56
N LEU A 18 2.44 -2.05 -1.38
CA LEU A 18 1.70 -2.20 -0.13
C LEU A 18 1.32 -0.81 0.37
N SER A 19 0.03 -0.58 0.58
CA SER A 19 -0.53 0.70 1.01
C SER A 19 -1.28 0.50 2.31
N ALA A 20 -0.77 1.10 3.38
CA ALA A 20 -1.38 0.95 4.69
C ALA A 20 -1.19 2.21 5.53
N SER A 21 -2.21 2.54 6.32
CA SER A 21 -2.14 3.56 7.36
C SER A 21 -3.15 3.22 8.45
N ASP A 22 -3.00 3.83 9.62
CA ASP A 22 -3.91 3.60 10.74
C ASP A 22 -5.37 3.81 10.32
N SER A 23 -6.21 2.85 10.71
CA SER A 23 -7.65 2.94 10.49
C SER A 23 -8.33 3.52 11.74
N PRO A 24 -9.14 4.58 11.59
CA PRO A 24 -9.94 5.13 12.70
C PRO A 24 -11.11 4.22 13.11
N ASP A 25 -11.29 3.09 12.43
CA ASP A 25 -12.48 2.24 12.56
C ASP A 25 -12.21 0.92 13.29
N LEU A 26 -10.95 0.62 13.62
CA LEU A 26 -10.62 -0.69 14.19
C LEU A 26 -11.48 -1.03 15.40
N ALA A 27 -11.54 -0.12 16.40
CA ALA A 27 -12.29 -0.36 17.63
C ALA A 27 -13.78 -0.59 17.39
N ARG A 28 -14.44 0.19 16.51
CA ARG A 28 -15.88 0.04 16.22
C ARG A 28 -16.18 -1.23 15.43
N LEU A 29 -15.18 -1.74 14.70
CA LEU A 29 -15.24 -3.03 14.00
C LEU A 29 -14.85 -4.21 14.90
N GLY A 30 -14.61 -3.98 16.20
CA GLY A 30 -14.18 -5.01 17.15
C GLY A 30 -12.74 -5.49 16.92
N LEU A 31 -11.91 -4.66 16.28
CA LEU A 31 -10.53 -4.97 15.94
C LEU A 31 -9.52 -4.18 16.80
N ASP A 32 -8.42 -4.85 17.11
CA ASP A 32 -7.27 -4.28 17.79
C ASP A 32 -6.19 -3.91 16.75
N PRO A 33 -5.37 -2.87 16.98
CA PRO A 33 -4.21 -2.56 16.13
C PRO A 33 -3.29 -3.75 15.84
N ARG A 34 -3.23 -4.75 16.73
CA ARG A 34 -2.53 -6.01 16.52
C ARG A 34 -3.12 -6.84 15.37
N HIS A 35 -4.45 -6.88 15.23
CA HIS A 35 -5.09 -7.57 14.10
C HIS A 35 -4.70 -6.93 12.77
N PHE A 36 -4.64 -5.59 12.73
CA PHE A 36 -4.21 -4.84 11.56
C PHE A 36 -2.75 -5.16 11.20
N ARG A 37 -1.83 -5.13 12.19
CA ARG A 37 -0.43 -5.47 11.95
C ARG A 37 -0.24 -6.93 11.51
N LEU A 38 -1.02 -7.87 12.06
CA LEU A 38 -1.01 -9.26 11.63
C LEU A 38 -1.44 -9.42 10.17
N ALA A 39 -2.55 -8.78 9.76
CA ALA A 39 -3.01 -8.80 8.37
C ALA A 39 -2.00 -8.19 7.41
N LEU A 40 -1.41 -7.05 7.77
CA LEU A 40 -0.38 -6.40 6.95
C LEU A 40 0.87 -7.28 6.79
N GLY A 41 1.34 -7.92 7.87
CA GLY A 41 2.44 -8.87 7.81
C GLY A 41 2.10 -10.11 6.97
N GLU A 42 0.86 -10.59 7.01
CA GLU A 42 0.43 -11.74 6.22
C GLU A 42 0.34 -11.43 4.72
N LEU A 43 -0.13 -10.23 4.36
CA LEU A 43 -0.07 -9.71 2.99
C LEU A 43 1.37 -9.61 2.49
N ALA A 44 2.28 -9.08 3.31
CA ALA A 44 3.70 -9.01 2.96
C ALA A 44 4.29 -10.41 2.73
N ARG A 45 4.07 -11.35 3.68
CA ARG A 45 4.54 -12.74 3.56
C ARG A 45 3.99 -13.45 2.34
N LEU A 46 2.72 -13.26 2.01
CA LEU A 46 2.10 -13.85 0.83
C LEU A 46 2.88 -13.49 -0.45
N VAL A 47 3.27 -12.22 -0.60
CA VAL A 47 4.03 -11.77 -1.78
C VAL A 47 5.43 -12.37 -1.78
N LEU A 48 6.12 -12.34 -0.63
CA LEU A 48 7.50 -12.85 -0.49
C LEU A 48 7.59 -14.36 -0.75
N VAL A 49 6.69 -15.15 -0.15
CA VAL A 49 6.65 -16.62 -0.34
C VAL A 49 6.24 -16.97 -1.78
N GLY A 50 5.48 -16.09 -2.44
CA GLY A 50 5.18 -16.21 -3.87
C GLY A 50 6.35 -15.88 -4.80
N GLY A 51 7.53 -15.52 -4.28
CA GLY A 51 8.71 -15.12 -5.06
C GLY A 51 8.70 -13.66 -5.55
N GLY A 52 7.76 -12.86 -5.06
CA GLY A 52 7.62 -11.44 -5.41
C GLY A 52 8.39 -10.52 -4.46
N SER A 53 8.38 -9.24 -4.82
CA SER A 53 8.95 -8.15 -4.01
C SER A 53 7.90 -7.11 -3.66
N LEU A 54 8.21 -6.25 -2.69
CA LEU A 54 7.32 -5.22 -2.17
C LEU A 54 7.85 -3.82 -2.50
N ALA A 55 6.93 -2.88 -2.69
CA ALA A 55 7.22 -1.44 -2.66
C ALA A 55 6.35 -0.76 -1.62
N TRP A 56 6.95 0.09 -0.80
CA TRP A 56 6.29 0.74 0.34
C TRP A 56 6.65 2.23 0.38
N GLY A 57 5.62 3.08 0.46
CA GLY A 57 5.76 4.51 0.77
C GLY A 57 5.38 4.75 2.21
N GLY A 58 6.33 5.18 3.05
CA GLY A 58 6.06 5.38 4.47
C GLY A 58 7.08 6.24 5.18
N HIS A 59 6.97 6.28 6.51
CA HIS A 59 7.85 7.07 7.37
C HIS A 59 8.82 6.15 8.12
N LEU A 60 9.98 6.67 8.50
CA LEU A 60 11.01 5.92 9.25
C LEU A 60 10.87 6.09 10.76
N GLN A 61 9.64 5.98 11.26
CA GLN A 61 9.38 6.02 12.69
C GLN A 61 9.86 4.73 13.37
N PRO A 62 10.50 4.82 14.55
CA PRO A 62 10.74 3.65 15.39
C PRO A 62 9.43 2.91 15.66
N ASP A 63 9.46 1.58 15.59
CA ASP A 63 8.30 0.68 15.80
C ASP A 63 7.08 0.92 14.86
N GLY A 64 7.25 1.74 13.83
CA GLY A 64 6.28 2.00 12.78
C GLY A 64 6.13 0.83 11.80
N LEU A 65 5.19 0.98 10.86
CA LEU A 65 4.92 -0.04 9.84
C LEU A 65 6.15 -0.33 8.97
N THR A 66 6.96 0.68 8.65
CA THR A 66 8.22 0.47 7.90
C THR A 66 9.17 -0.46 8.66
N SER A 67 9.36 -0.27 9.97
CA SER A 67 10.22 -1.16 10.76
C SER A 67 9.68 -2.59 10.80
N MET A 68 8.35 -2.74 10.91
CA MET A 68 7.71 -4.05 10.86
C MET A 68 7.93 -4.75 9.51
N LEU A 69 7.79 -4.03 8.40
CA LEU A 69 8.02 -4.58 7.06
C LEU A 69 9.48 -4.95 6.82
N VAL A 70 10.42 -4.15 7.33
CA VAL A 70 11.85 -4.49 7.34
C VAL A 70 12.06 -5.83 8.07
N ASP A 71 11.45 -6.02 9.24
CA ASP A 71 11.60 -7.27 10.00
C ASP A 71 10.98 -8.47 9.26
N GLU A 72 9.84 -8.29 8.58
CA GLU A 72 9.24 -9.35 7.75
C GLU A 72 10.12 -9.73 6.56
N VAL A 73 10.69 -8.77 5.82
CA VAL A 73 11.52 -9.09 4.65
C VAL A 73 12.88 -9.65 5.02
N VAL A 74 13.44 -9.29 6.18
CA VAL A 74 14.66 -9.92 6.70
C VAL A 74 14.41 -11.38 7.09
N ARG A 75 13.21 -11.72 7.57
CA ARG A 75 12.84 -13.09 7.96
C ARG A 75 12.42 -13.97 6.79
N TYR A 76 11.66 -13.42 5.84
CA TYR A 76 10.99 -14.20 4.79
C TYR A 76 11.44 -13.84 3.37
N GLY A 77 12.20 -12.76 3.19
CA GLY A 77 12.73 -12.38 1.89
C GLY A 77 13.73 -13.43 1.41
N ALA A 78 13.38 -14.07 0.30
CA ALA A 78 14.21 -15.06 -0.38
C ALA A 78 14.59 -14.55 -1.78
N GLY A 79 15.75 -14.98 -2.28
CA GLY A 79 16.26 -14.60 -3.60
C GLY A 79 17.40 -13.58 -3.57
N ASP A 80 17.91 -13.28 -4.76
CA ASP A 80 19.05 -12.37 -4.97
C ASP A 80 18.61 -10.90 -5.17
N ASP A 81 17.34 -10.68 -5.53
CA ASP A 81 16.79 -9.34 -5.76
C ASP A 81 16.27 -8.69 -4.45
N PRO A 82 16.33 -7.35 -4.32
CA PRO A 82 15.77 -6.64 -3.18
C PRO A 82 14.26 -6.89 -3.01
N ALA A 83 13.92 -7.64 -1.97
CA ALA A 83 12.56 -8.04 -1.62
C ALA A 83 11.69 -6.87 -1.12
N LEU A 84 12.29 -5.77 -0.67
CA LEU A 84 11.58 -4.54 -0.27
C LEU A 84 12.24 -3.28 -0.84
N LEU A 85 11.44 -2.46 -1.51
CA LEU A 85 11.78 -1.08 -1.84
C LEU A 85 11.05 -0.14 -0.89
N VAL A 86 11.78 0.56 -0.03
CA VAL A 86 11.26 1.63 0.83
C VAL A 86 11.45 2.96 0.11
N CYS A 87 10.38 3.50 -0.46
CA CYS A 87 10.41 4.76 -1.20
C CYS A 87 10.03 5.92 -0.27
N LEU A 88 10.86 6.95 -0.25
CA LEU A 88 10.68 8.13 0.59
C LEU A 88 10.60 9.37 -0.29
N ALA A 89 9.47 10.08 -0.23
CA ALA A 89 9.33 11.40 -0.81
C ALA A 89 10.36 12.38 -0.22
N TRP A 90 10.72 13.43 -0.98
CA TRP A 90 11.64 14.47 -0.52
C TRP A 90 11.31 14.96 0.91
N CYS A 91 10.09 15.44 1.14
CA CYS A 91 9.68 15.91 2.47
C CYS A 91 9.85 14.88 3.58
N VAL A 92 9.73 13.57 3.29
CA VAL A 92 9.79 12.51 4.30
C VAL A 92 11.24 12.19 4.67
N HIS A 93 12.12 11.96 3.68
CA HIS A 93 13.51 11.60 3.99
C HIS A 93 14.29 12.80 4.56
N ARG A 94 13.82 14.03 4.32
CA ARG A 94 14.38 15.27 4.86
C ARG A 94 13.97 15.55 6.31
N GLU A 95 12.92 14.90 6.82
CA GLU A 95 12.49 15.00 8.21
C GLU A 95 13.39 14.23 9.19
N VAL A 96 14.25 13.34 8.68
CA VAL A 96 15.13 12.50 9.50
C VAL A 96 16.62 12.74 9.19
N PRO A 97 17.52 12.49 10.16
CA PRO A 97 18.95 12.55 9.93
C PRO A 97 19.42 11.54 8.87
N LEU A 98 20.58 11.78 8.26
CA LEU A 98 21.21 10.83 7.32
C LEU A 98 21.51 9.48 7.99
N SER A 99 21.94 9.50 9.25
CA SER A 99 22.17 8.29 10.05
C SER A 99 20.94 7.40 10.18
N THR A 100 19.73 7.96 10.25
CA THR A 100 18.48 7.18 10.27
C THR A 100 18.25 6.45 8.94
N LEU A 101 18.54 7.10 7.81
CA LEU A 101 18.45 6.46 6.49
C LEU A 101 19.48 5.33 6.35
N ARG A 102 20.73 5.61 6.73
CA ARG A 102 21.82 4.63 6.73
C ARG A 102 21.49 3.43 7.61
N ALA A 103 21.06 3.65 8.85
CA ALA A 103 20.66 2.57 9.75
C ALA A 103 19.49 1.73 9.19
N THR A 104 18.53 2.36 8.49
CA THR A 104 17.44 1.64 7.82
C THR A 104 17.97 0.80 6.65
N GLN A 105 18.87 1.35 5.83
CA GLN A 105 19.52 0.62 4.74
C GLN A 105 20.39 -0.54 5.26
N ASP A 106 21.13 -0.33 6.36
CA ASP A 106 21.95 -1.36 6.98
C ASP A 106 21.11 -2.51 7.53
N ARG A 107 19.97 -2.19 8.17
CA ARG A 107 19.00 -3.21 8.62
C ARG A 107 18.39 -4.01 7.47
N LEU A 108 18.09 -3.35 6.35
CA LEU A 108 17.62 -4.03 5.15
C LEU A 108 18.69 -4.95 4.55
N GLY A 109 19.95 -4.52 4.58
CA GLY A 109 21.07 -5.26 4.00
C GLY A 109 20.79 -5.61 2.54
N ARG A 110 20.91 -6.91 2.20
CA ARG A 110 20.58 -7.42 0.85
C ARG A 110 19.08 -7.55 0.58
N HIS A 111 18.23 -7.52 1.61
CA HIS A 111 16.80 -7.79 1.49
C HIS A 111 16.01 -6.60 0.97
N GLY A 112 16.61 -5.42 0.86
CA GLY A 112 15.90 -4.24 0.36
C GLY A 112 16.77 -3.01 0.14
N ARG A 113 16.11 -1.97 -0.37
CA ARG A 113 16.74 -0.68 -0.65
C ARG A 113 15.87 0.46 -0.14
N VAL A 114 16.51 1.46 0.47
CA VAL A 114 15.92 2.78 0.72
C VAL A 114 16.12 3.63 -0.52
N VAL A 115 15.03 4.12 -1.10
CA VAL A 115 15.02 5.02 -2.25
C VAL A 115 14.58 6.40 -1.79
N CYS A 116 15.46 7.39 -1.93
CA CYS A 116 15.13 8.80 -1.70
C CYS A 116 14.81 9.46 -3.03
N LEU A 117 13.72 10.21 -3.07
CA LEU A 117 13.30 10.94 -4.27
C LEU A 117 13.55 12.45 -4.13
N ASP A 118 13.90 13.09 -5.23
CA ASP A 118 13.86 14.55 -5.36
C ASP A 118 12.42 15.10 -5.32
N ARG A 119 12.28 16.42 -5.52
CA ARG A 119 10.96 17.08 -5.47
C ARG A 119 10.07 16.71 -6.65
N GLU A 120 10.65 16.19 -7.72
CA GLU A 120 10.01 15.83 -8.98
C GLU A 120 9.69 14.33 -9.07
N GLY A 121 10.30 13.51 -8.20
CA GLY A 121 10.09 12.08 -8.09
C GLY A 121 11.20 11.23 -8.73
N GLN A 122 12.39 11.78 -8.95
CA GLN A 122 13.56 11.04 -9.44
C GLN A 122 14.40 10.51 -8.28
N GLU A 123 14.99 9.32 -8.45
CA GLU A 123 15.89 8.75 -7.44
C GLU A 123 17.15 9.61 -7.29
N ILE A 124 17.51 9.92 -6.04
CA ILE A 124 18.72 10.66 -5.68
C ILE A 124 19.47 9.98 -4.53
N PRO A 125 20.79 10.15 -4.44
CA PRO A 125 21.53 9.82 -3.23
C PRO A 125 20.97 10.57 -2.00
N PRO A 126 20.89 9.92 -0.82
CA PRO A 126 20.31 10.54 0.36
C PRO A 126 21.06 11.79 0.83
N GLU A 127 22.36 11.89 0.56
CA GLU A 127 23.26 13.01 0.86
C GLU A 127 23.15 14.20 -0.09
N THR A 128 22.41 14.10 -1.19
CA THR A 128 22.23 15.22 -2.13
C THR A 128 21.67 16.44 -1.39
N ASP A 129 22.31 17.59 -1.53
CA ASP A 129 21.88 18.88 -0.96
C ASP A 129 21.58 18.88 0.55
N ARG A 130 22.28 18.04 1.34
CA ARG A 130 22.24 18.13 2.81
C ARG A 130 23.46 17.50 3.49
N PHE A 131 23.59 17.78 4.78
CA PHE A 131 24.49 17.09 5.69
C PHE A 131 23.69 16.16 6.62
N GLU A 132 24.26 15.83 7.79
CA GLU A 132 23.68 14.87 8.74
C GLU A 132 22.32 15.32 9.30
N ALA A 133 22.16 16.61 9.59
CA ALA A 133 20.96 17.13 10.25
C ALA A 133 19.70 17.08 9.33
N PRO A 134 18.50 16.89 9.90
CA PRO A 134 17.24 17.04 9.18
C PRO A 134 17.10 18.43 8.57
N VAL A 135 16.46 18.51 7.41
CA VAL A 135 16.11 19.78 6.74
C VAL A 135 14.64 19.71 6.30
N PRO A 136 13.67 19.76 7.24
CA PRO A 136 12.27 19.48 6.94
C PRO A 136 11.68 20.48 5.93
N GLU A 137 10.84 19.98 5.02
CA GLU A 137 9.99 20.83 4.19
C GLU A 137 8.85 21.39 5.05
N THR A 138 8.72 22.72 5.09
CA THR A 138 7.71 23.40 5.92
C THR A 138 6.50 23.85 5.11
N ASN A 139 6.62 23.95 3.78
CA ASN A 139 5.54 24.37 2.90
C ASN A 139 4.56 23.19 2.65
N PRO A 140 3.29 23.27 3.09
CA PRO A 140 2.33 22.17 2.92
C PRO A 140 2.02 21.82 1.46
N GLN A 141 1.99 22.82 0.56
CA GLN A 141 1.76 22.61 -0.87
C GLN A 141 2.93 21.85 -1.51
N GLU A 142 4.16 22.17 -1.15
CA GLU A 142 5.35 21.43 -1.60
C GLU A 142 5.37 20.01 -1.04
N LYS A 143 5.03 19.81 0.24
CA LYS A 143 4.85 18.46 0.80
C LYS A 143 3.83 17.65 0.00
N ALA A 144 2.70 18.25 -0.34
CA ALA A 144 1.67 17.59 -1.13
C ALA A 144 2.15 17.18 -2.53
N ARG A 145 2.87 18.07 -3.22
CA ARG A 145 3.46 17.79 -4.53
C ARG A 145 4.50 16.65 -4.45
N GLN A 146 5.37 16.67 -3.44
CA GLN A 146 6.44 15.69 -3.25
C GLN A 146 5.88 14.31 -2.88
N LEU A 147 4.86 14.24 -2.02
CA LEU A 147 4.13 13.00 -1.74
C LEU A 147 3.45 12.45 -2.99
N SER A 148 2.84 13.31 -3.81
CA SER A 148 2.22 12.91 -5.08
C SER A 148 3.26 12.37 -6.07
N ALA A 149 4.46 12.97 -6.11
CA ALA A 149 5.57 12.49 -6.93
C ALA A 149 6.03 11.09 -6.51
N MET A 150 6.16 10.84 -5.21
CA MET A 150 6.49 9.51 -4.69
C MET A 150 5.41 8.47 -5.01
N ARG A 151 4.12 8.82 -4.91
CA ARG A 151 3.01 7.90 -5.26
C ARG A 151 3.02 7.53 -6.74
N ARG A 152 3.32 8.48 -7.63
CA ARG A 152 3.54 8.21 -9.07
C ARG A 152 4.74 7.28 -9.30
N TYR A 153 5.86 7.54 -8.62
CA TYR A 153 7.03 6.67 -8.68
C TYR A 153 6.68 5.24 -8.25
N LEU A 154 5.97 5.06 -7.13
CA LEU A 154 5.55 3.75 -6.64
C LEU A 154 4.70 3.01 -7.67
N VAL A 155 3.68 3.64 -8.24
CA VAL A 155 2.82 3.02 -9.27
C VAL A 155 3.63 2.62 -10.52
N GLY A 156 4.58 3.46 -10.95
CA GLY A 156 5.48 3.13 -12.06
C GLY A 156 6.46 1.98 -11.79
N ASN A 157 6.65 1.60 -10.53
CA ASN A 157 7.58 0.55 -10.10
C ASN A 157 6.86 -0.68 -9.50
N THR A 158 5.54 -0.79 -9.67
CA THR A 158 4.75 -1.92 -9.18
C THR A 158 3.83 -2.46 -10.25
N GLU A 159 3.50 -3.76 -10.21
CA GLU A 159 2.54 -4.37 -11.12
C GLU A 159 1.13 -4.50 -10.52
N GLY A 160 0.95 -4.19 -9.24
CA GLY A 160 -0.34 -4.23 -8.55
C GLY A 160 -0.23 -3.70 -7.13
N ARG A 161 -1.37 -3.52 -6.44
CA ARG A 161 -1.41 -2.88 -5.13
C ARG A 161 -2.36 -3.56 -4.14
N LEU A 162 -1.88 -3.72 -2.92
CA LEU A 162 -2.60 -4.25 -1.76
C LEU A 162 -2.90 -3.09 -0.80
N MET A 163 -4.16 -2.90 -0.41
CA MET A 163 -4.58 -1.81 0.48
C MET A 163 -5.27 -2.29 1.74
N ILE A 164 -4.95 -1.67 2.87
CA ILE A 164 -5.58 -1.95 4.17
C ILE A 164 -5.63 -0.70 5.06
N GLY A 165 -6.80 -0.44 5.65
CA GLY A 165 -7.03 0.66 6.58
C GLY A 165 -7.05 2.04 5.91
N GLY A 166 -6.29 3.00 6.45
CA GLY A 166 -6.22 4.36 5.91
C GLY A 166 -6.89 5.41 6.78
N LYS A 167 -6.15 6.48 7.07
CA LYS A 167 -6.69 7.67 7.75
C LYS A 167 -7.72 8.36 6.86
N ARG A 168 -8.78 8.88 7.51
CA ARG A 168 -9.84 9.64 6.85
C ARG A 168 -9.72 11.16 6.98
N SER A 169 -8.98 11.62 7.96
CA SER A 169 -8.78 13.04 8.27
C SER A 169 -7.35 13.29 8.73
N GLY A 170 -6.92 14.54 8.68
CA GLY A 170 -5.56 14.92 9.06
C GLY A 170 -4.49 14.25 8.20
N PHE A 171 -4.84 13.90 6.96
CA PHE A 171 -3.89 13.35 6.00
C PHE A 171 -2.97 14.45 5.47
N GLN A 172 -1.79 14.04 5.01
CA GLN A 172 -0.87 14.94 4.32
C GLN A 172 -0.98 14.75 2.81
N GLY A 173 -1.05 15.88 2.12
CA GLY A 173 -1.07 15.92 0.67
C GLY A 173 -2.35 16.51 0.10
N ARG A 174 -2.51 16.32 -1.22
CA ARG A 174 -3.66 16.80 -2.00
C ARG A 174 -4.98 16.17 -1.57
N MET A 175 -4.94 14.90 -1.15
CA MET A 175 -6.06 14.05 -0.74
C MET A 175 -5.49 12.91 0.15
N PRO A 176 -6.32 12.05 0.78
CA PRO A 176 -5.80 10.92 1.54
C PRO A 176 -4.87 10.05 0.70
N GLY A 177 -3.74 9.63 1.28
CA GLY A 177 -2.70 8.93 0.51
C GLY A 177 -3.17 7.65 -0.16
N LEU A 178 -3.99 6.85 0.54
CA LEU A 178 -4.56 5.62 -0.02
C LEU A 178 -5.56 5.91 -1.15
N VAL A 179 -6.31 7.01 -1.09
CA VAL A 179 -7.23 7.42 -2.17
C VAL A 179 -6.42 7.79 -3.41
N GLU A 180 -5.35 8.57 -3.26
CA GLU A 180 -4.47 8.91 -4.38
C GLU A 180 -3.78 7.68 -4.98
N GLU A 181 -3.26 6.78 -4.14
CA GLU A 181 -2.62 5.55 -4.60
C GLU A 181 -3.62 4.63 -5.34
N ALA A 182 -4.88 4.57 -4.90
CA ALA A 182 -5.91 3.79 -5.56
C ALA A 182 -6.22 4.37 -6.93
N LEU A 183 -6.43 5.69 -7.00
CA LEU A 183 -6.71 6.39 -8.25
C LEU A 183 -5.57 6.22 -9.26
N LEU A 184 -4.31 6.36 -8.83
CA LEU A 184 -3.15 6.17 -9.71
C LEU A 184 -3.03 4.70 -10.17
N THR A 185 -3.30 3.74 -9.29
CA THR A 185 -3.26 2.30 -9.63
C THR A 185 -4.35 1.94 -10.65
N LEU A 186 -5.58 2.43 -10.44
CA LEU A 186 -6.71 2.23 -11.34
C LEU A 186 -6.45 2.85 -12.72
N ARG A 187 -5.94 4.09 -12.77
CA ARG A 187 -5.56 4.76 -14.03
C ARG A 187 -4.43 4.04 -14.77
N ALA A 188 -3.54 3.36 -14.05
CA ALA A 188 -2.50 2.54 -14.63
C ALA A 188 -3.00 1.15 -15.10
N GLY A 189 -4.28 0.82 -14.88
CA GLY A 189 -4.85 -0.49 -15.21
C GLY A 189 -4.26 -1.64 -14.38
N GLN A 190 -3.65 -1.32 -13.24
CA GLN A 190 -2.97 -2.31 -12.38
C GLN A 190 -3.97 -3.01 -11.46
N PRO A 191 -3.77 -4.32 -11.17
CA PRO A 191 -4.52 -5.02 -10.14
C PRO A 191 -4.55 -4.30 -8.79
N LEU A 192 -5.74 -4.13 -8.23
CA LEU A 192 -5.99 -3.48 -6.94
C LEU A 192 -6.78 -4.41 -6.01
N TYR A 193 -6.26 -4.61 -4.80
CA TYR A 193 -6.86 -5.47 -3.77
C TYR A 193 -7.18 -4.65 -2.53
N LEU A 194 -8.46 -4.63 -2.13
CA LEU A 194 -8.97 -3.77 -1.07
C LEU A 194 -9.39 -4.62 0.15
N ALA A 195 -8.51 -4.74 1.15
CA ALA A 195 -8.83 -5.38 2.43
C ALA A 195 -9.66 -4.45 3.32
N ALA A 196 -10.89 -4.17 2.88
CA ALA A 196 -11.75 -3.15 3.47
C ALA A 196 -12.37 -3.56 4.82
N GLY A 197 -12.28 -4.83 5.23
CA GLY A 197 -12.72 -5.31 6.55
C GLY A 197 -12.05 -4.62 7.75
N PHE A 198 -10.94 -3.90 7.52
CA PHE A 198 -10.26 -3.06 8.52
C PHE A 198 -10.75 -1.62 8.55
N GLY A 199 -11.71 -1.26 7.69
CA GLY A 199 -12.22 0.09 7.56
C GLY A 199 -11.24 1.08 6.92
N GLY A 200 -11.28 2.31 7.41
CA GLY A 200 -10.51 3.43 6.93
C GLY A 200 -10.84 3.85 5.51
N ALA A 201 -9.93 4.59 4.90
CA ALA A 201 -10.04 5.01 3.51
C ALA A 201 -10.19 3.83 2.54
N THR A 202 -9.63 2.66 2.82
CA THR A 202 -9.79 1.45 1.99
C THR A 202 -11.25 1.03 1.85
N ALA A 203 -12.05 1.12 2.92
CA ALA A 203 -13.47 0.83 2.85
C ALA A 203 -14.28 1.90 2.08
N ASP A 204 -13.86 3.16 2.15
CA ASP A 204 -14.49 4.21 1.35
C ASP A 204 -14.15 4.05 -0.14
N ILE A 205 -12.91 3.66 -0.46
CA ILE A 205 -12.47 3.31 -1.82
C ILE A 205 -13.26 2.10 -2.34
N ALA A 206 -13.45 1.06 -1.52
CA ALA A 206 -14.25 -0.11 -1.88
C ALA A 206 -15.70 0.28 -2.21
N ARG A 207 -16.32 1.14 -1.39
CA ARG A 207 -17.65 1.69 -1.66
C ARG A 207 -17.68 2.48 -2.97
N ALA A 208 -16.72 3.37 -3.19
CA ALA A 208 -16.63 4.17 -4.41
C ALA A 208 -16.40 3.31 -5.67
N ALA A 209 -15.70 2.18 -5.53
CA ALA A 209 -15.53 1.19 -6.59
C ALA A 209 -16.77 0.30 -6.82
N GLY A 210 -17.90 0.59 -6.17
CA GLY A 210 -19.17 -0.11 -6.36
C GLY A 210 -19.29 -1.44 -5.61
N LEU A 211 -18.42 -1.72 -4.64
CA LEU A 211 -18.53 -2.93 -3.82
C LEU A 211 -19.63 -2.78 -2.76
N ALA A 212 -20.34 -3.87 -2.49
CA ALA A 212 -21.36 -3.91 -1.46
C ALA A 212 -20.71 -3.79 -0.07
N MET A 213 -21.21 -2.85 0.73
CA MET A 213 -20.65 -2.51 2.05
C MET A 213 -21.70 -2.60 3.16
N ASP A 214 -22.71 -3.46 3.01
CA ASP A 214 -23.85 -3.61 3.92
C ASP A 214 -23.45 -4.14 5.30
N TRP A 215 -22.24 -4.71 5.41
CA TRP A 215 -21.64 -5.19 6.66
C TRP A 215 -21.10 -4.06 7.53
N LEU A 216 -20.93 -2.85 6.98
CA LEU A 216 -20.47 -1.71 7.76
C LEU A 216 -21.55 -1.26 8.77
N PRO A 217 -21.14 -0.80 9.96
CA PRO A 217 -22.08 -0.23 10.92
C PRO A 217 -22.95 0.88 10.30
N PRO A 218 -24.25 0.98 10.60
CA PRO A 218 -25.14 2.00 10.02
C PRO A 218 -24.67 3.45 10.26
N ASP A 219 -23.98 3.70 11.38
CA ASP A 219 -23.41 4.99 11.76
C ASP A 219 -22.06 5.31 11.08
N TRP A 220 -21.58 4.44 10.19
CA TRP A 220 -20.35 4.62 9.44
C TRP A 220 -20.28 5.92 8.65
N GLN A 221 -21.43 6.42 8.19
CA GLN A 221 -21.53 7.58 7.31
C GLN A 221 -21.43 8.93 8.03
N ALA A 222 -21.17 8.95 9.35
CA ALA A 222 -21.23 10.17 10.15
C ALA A 222 -20.03 11.13 10.01
N ALA A 223 -19.00 10.79 9.23
CA ALA A 223 -17.86 11.69 9.02
C ALA A 223 -18.08 12.58 7.79
N GLU A 224 -18.20 13.89 7.99
CA GLU A 224 -18.05 14.86 6.89
C GLU A 224 -16.65 14.73 6.32
N TYR A 225 -16.56 14.23 5.08
CA TYR A 225 -15.28 14.16 4.38
C TYR A 225 -14.81 15.56 4.01
N GLU A 226 -13.53 15.84 4.25
CA GLU A 226 -12.83 16.98 3.65
C GLU A 226 -13.05 16.96 2.12
N ASP A 227 -13.18 18.14 1.49
CA ASP A 227 -13.49 18.27 0.05
C ASP A 227 -12.59 17.41 -0.85
N ALA A 228 -11.29 17.42 -0.55
CA ALA A 228 -10.27 16.67 -1.26
C ALA A 228 -10.50 15.14 -1.22
N PHE A 229 -11.01 14.63 -0.09
CA PHE A 229 -11.32 13.21 0.04
C PHE A 229 -12.54 12.88 -0.82
N ARG A 230 -13.64 13.64 -0.68
CA ARG A 230 -14.85 13.43 -1.48
C ARG A 230 -14.56 13.43 -2.99
N GLN A 231 -13.82 14.44 -3.46
CA GLN A 231 -13.41 14.54 -4.87
C GLN A 231 -12.60 13.31 -5.30
N GLY A 232 -11.66 12.84 -4.48
CA GLY A 232 -10.88 11.64 -4.78
C GLY A 232 -11.74 10.37 -4.89
N LEU A 233 -12.79 10.23 -4.08
CA LEU A 233 -13.73 9.11 -4.18
C LEU A 233 -14.62 9.22 -5.43
N GLU A 234 -15.09 10.42 -5.77
CA GLU A 234 -15.84 10.68 -7.00
C GLU A 234 -14.99 10.37 -8.25
N GLU A 235 -13.71 10.74 -8.24
CA GLU A 235 -12.77 10.38 -9.32
C GLU A 235 -12.58 8.86 -9.44
N ILE A 236 -12.47 8.14 -8.31
CA ILE A 236 -12.39 6.68 -8.31
C ILE A 236 -13.66 6.07 -8.91
N ALA A 237 -14.84 6.53 -8.50
CA ALA A 237 -16.11 6.04 -9.02
C ALA A 237 -16.22 6.28 -10.53
N GLY A 238 -15.77 7.44 -11.02
CA GLY A 238 -15.71 7.75 -12.45
C GLY A 238 -14.78 6.80 -13.21
N VAL A 239 -13.56 6.58 -12.72
CA VAL A 239 -12.61 5.66 -13.37
C VAL A 239 -13.14 4.23 -13.40
N VAL A 240 -13.79 3.77 -12.33
CA VAL A 240 -14.35 2.40 -12.25
C VAL A 240 -15.58 2.24 -13.15
N ALA A 241 -16.36 3.31 -13.35
CA ALA A 241 -17.48 3.30 -14.30
C ALA A 241 -17.00 3.13 -15.76
N ASP A 242 -15.85 3.70 -16.11
CA ASP A 242 -15.24 3.58 -17.44
C ASP A 242 -14.53 2.22 -17.63
N ALA A 243 -13.82 1.75 -16.60
CA ALA A 243 -13.09 0.47 -16.63
C ALA A 243 -13.19 -0.24 -15.28
N PRO A 244 -13.74 -1.48 -15.23
CA PRO A 244 -13.95 -2.18 -13.98
C PRO A 244 -12.63 -2.47 -13.24
N LEU A 245 -12.70 -2.53 -11.92
CA LEU A 245 -11.56 -2.84 -11.06
C LEU A 245 -10.92 -4.18 -11.47
N VAL A 246 -9.62 -4.12 -11.77
CA VAL A 246 -8.81 -5.31 -12.07
C VAL A 246 -8.32 -5.92 -10.76
N SER A 247 -8.60 -7.20 -10.53
CA SER A 247 -8.05 -7.94 -9.37
C SER A 247 -7.86 -9.44 -9.65
N GLY A 248 -8.41 -9.95 -10.75
CA GLY A 248 -8.51 -11.39 -11.01
C GLY A 248 -9.54 -12.10 -10.12
N LEU A 249 -10.24 -11.40 -9.23
CA LEU A 249 -11.27 -11.98 -8.38
C LEU A 249 -12.62 -12.05 -9.09
N SER A 250 -13.44 -13.05 -8.74
CA SER A 250 -14.86 -13.02 -9.09
C SER A 250 -15.58 -11.95 -8.27
N PRO A 251 -16.79 -11.52 -8.66
CA PRO A 251 -17.58 -10.58 -7.86
C PRO A 251 -17.76 -11.04 -6.40
N ASP A 252 -18.03 -12.34 -6.18
CA ASP A 252 -18.19 -12.90 -4.83
C ASP A 252 -16.89 -12.85 -4.02
N ASP A 253 -15.75 -13.18 -4.65
CA ASP A 253 -14.45 -13.13 -3.98
C ASP A 253 -14.03 -11.69 -3.66
N LEU A 254 -14.39 -10.74 -4.54
CA LEU A 254 -14.11 -9.32 -4.34
C LEU A 254 -14.96 -8.75 -3.19
N ALA A 255 -16.24 -9.13 -3.11
CA ALA A 255 -17.12 -8.80 -1.99
C ALA A 255 -16.62 -9.43 -0.68
N ALA A 256 -16.18 -10.69 -0.71
CA ALA A 256 -15.62 -11.36 0.46
C ALA A 256 -14.34 -10.67 0.95
N LEU A 257 -13.44 -10.27 0.04
CA LEU A 257 -12.20 -9.56 0.38
C LEU A 257 -12.50 -8.19 1.00
N ALA A 258 -13.50 -7.49 0.47
CA ALA A 258 -13.92 -6.20 0.99
C ALA A 258 -14.55 -6.31 2.37
N CYS A 259 -15.14 -7.46 2.75
CA CYS A 259 -15.83 -7.63 4.01
C CYS A 259 -14.96 -8.21 5.13
N THR A 260 -14.09 -9.17 4.81
CA THR A 260 -13.44 -9.98 5.86
C THR A 260 -12.32 -9.22 6.58
N PRO A 261 -12.31 -9.19 7.93
CA PRO A 261 -11.18 -8.71 8.71
C PRO A 261 -10.19 -9.83 9.07
N ARG A 262 -10.39 -11.05 8.54
CA ARG A 262 -9.59 -12.23 8.91
C ARG A 262 -8.32 -12.31 8.04
N PRO A 263 -7.11 -12.23 8.63
CA PRO A 263 -5.86 -12.27 7.88
C PRO A 263 -5.74 -13.45 6.89
N SER A 264 -6.14 -14.64 7.33
CA SER A 264 -6.05 -15.86 6.51
C SER A 264 -7.01 -15.87 5.32
N GLU A 265 -8.24 -15.33 5.48
CA GLU A 265 -9.19 -15.21 4.38
C GLU A 265 -8.73 -14.15 3.37
N ILE A 266 -8.21 -13.02 3.85
CA ILE A 266 -7.58 -12.00 3.01
C ILE A 266 -6.44 -12.63 2.19
N ALA A 267 -5.55 -13.36 2.84
CA ALA A 267 -4.42 -14.00 2.18
C ALA A 267 -4.87 -14.97 1.09
N VAL A 268 -5.89 -15.81 1.36
CA VAL A 268 -6.44 -16.76 0.37
C VAL A 268 -7.06 -16.04 -0.83
N LEU A 269 -7.83 -14.97 -0.60
CA LEU A 269 -8.48 -14.21 -1.66
C LEU A 269 -7.44 -13.47 -2.50
N VAL A 270 -6.54 -12.73 -1.87
CA VAL A 270 -5.45 -12.02 -2.58
C VAL A 270 -4.58 -13.02 -3.36
N SER A 271 -4.20 -14.15 -2.75
CA SER A 271 -3.45 -15.24 -3.39
C SER A 271 -4.12 -15.72 -4.68
N ARG A 272 -5.44 -15.92 -4.65
CA ARG A 272 -6.24 -16.34 -5.81
C ARG A 272 -6.27 -15.28 -6.91
N GLY A 273 -6.47 -14.02 -6.55
CA GLY A 273 -6.49 -12.93 -7.51
C GLY A 273 -5.13 -12.73 -8.17
N LEU A 274 -4.06 -12.72 -7.37
CA LEU A 274 -2.68 -12.64 -7.86
C LEU A 274 -2.34 -13.82 -8.79
N GLY A 275 -2.73 -15.04 -8.43
CA GLY A 275 -2.52 -16.21 -9.28
C GLY A 275 -3.18 -16.06 -10.65
N ARG A 276 -4.40 -15.51 -10.70
CA ARG A 276 -5.10 -15.27 -11.97
C ARG A 276 -4.52 -14.10 -12.77
N CYS A 277 -3.99 -13.08 -12.10
CA CYS A 277 -3.34 -11.94 -12.77
C CYS A 277 -1.94 -12.26 -13.30
N PHE A 278 -1.17 -13.10 -12.60
CA PHE A 278 0.28 -13.22 -12.84
C PHE A 278 0.78 -14.62 -13.19
N ALA A 279 0.13 -15.70 -12.73
CA ALA A 279 0.67 -17.07 -12.88
C ALA A 279 0.69 -17.60 -14.33
N GLY A 280 0.09 -16.89 -15.30
CA GLY A 280 0.13 -17.24 -16.73
C GLY A 280 1.24 -16.56 -17.55
N THR A 281 2.08 -15.72 -16.93
CA THR A 281 3.05 -14.88 -17.67
C THR A 281 4.51 -15.36 -17.57
N GLY A 282 4.78 -16.41 -16.79
CA GLY A 282 6.14 -16.94 -16.54
C GLY A 282 6.60 -18.04 -17.49
N GLY A 283 5.96 -18.22 -18.64
CA GLY A 283 6.25 -19.29 -19.59
C GLY A 283 6.42 -18.80 -21.01
N ARG A 284 7.59 -18.23 -21.31
CA ARG A 284 8.29 -18.30 -22.61
C ARG A 284 9.71 -17.79 -22.45
#